data_AF-A0A7V6VS92-F1
#
_entry.id   AF-A0A7V6VS92-F1
#
_cell.length_a   1.000
_cell.length_b   1.000
_cell.length_c   1.000
_cell.angle_alpha   90.00
_cell.angle_beta   90.00
_cell.angle_gamma   90.00
#
_symmetry.space_group_name_H-M   'P 1'
#
loop_
_entity.id
_entity.type
_entity.pdbx_description
1 polymer ?
#
loop_
_entity_poly.entity_id
_entity_poly.type
_entity_poly.pdbx_seq_one_letter_code
_entity_poly.pdbx_strand_id
1 'polypeptide(L)' 'MLKKFFSFVKKVIVGAFILYAYNLMAAPLNLLIPINFLTLGLISIFGISAIPFLALILIFVF' A
#
# COMPACT_ATOMS: atom_id res chain seq x y z
N MET A 1 -11.25 23.88 2.12
CA MET A 1 -11.48 22.47 2.51
C MET A 1 -11.35 21.51 1.32
N LEU A 2 -11.90 21.87 0.15
CA LEU A 2 -11.82 21.07 -1.09
C LEU A 2 -10.39 20.66 -1.50
N LYS A 3 -9.40 21.56 -1.35
CA LYS A 3 -7.98 21.27 -1.62
C LYS A 3 -7.41 20.13 -0.75
N LYS A 4 -7.82 20.05 0.52
CA LYS A 4 -7.39 18.97 1.43
C LYS A 4 -8.02 17.64 1.03
N PHE A 5 -9.29 17.65 0.61
CA PHE A 5 -9.97 16.46 0.11
C PHE A 5 -9.28 15.91 -1.16
N PHE A 6 -9.01 16.76 -2.15
CA PHE A 6 -8.28 16.35 -3.36
C PHE A 6 -6.86 15.85 -3.04
N SER A 7 -6.17 16.45 -2.07
CA SER A 7 -4.87 15.97 -1.61
C SER A 7 -4.96 14.57 -0.99
N PHE A 8 -6.02 14.29 -0.22
CA PHE A 8 -6.25 12.97 0.36
C PHE A 8 -6.55 11.93 -0.73
N VAL A 9 -7.45 12.22 -1.66
CA VAL A 9 -7.77 11.32 -2.79
C VAL A 9 -6.51 11.02 -3.61
N LYS A 10 -5.67 12.03 -3.88
CA LYS A 10 -4.39 11.84 -4.57
C LYS A 10 -3.47 10.89 -3.81
N LYS A 11 -3.38 10.97 -2.48
CA LYS A 11 -2.56 10.05 -1.68
C LYS A 11 -3.07 8.61 -1.79
N VAL A 12 -4.39 8.41 -1.78
CA VAL A 12 -5.00 7.08 -1.96
C VAL A 12 -4.68 6.49 -3.33
N ILE A 13 -4.83 7.30 -4.39
CA ILE A 13 -4.50 6.86 -5.75
C ILE A 13 -3.02 6.48 -5.85
N VAL A 14 -2.11 7.32 -5.36
CA VAL A 14 -0.67 7.02 -5.37
C VAL A 14 -0.36 5.78 -4.53
N GLY A 15 -1.02 5.62 -3.39
CA GLY A 15 -0.89 4.44 -2.55
C GLY A 15 -1.30 3.15 -3.27
N ALA A 16 -2.40 3.18 -4.03
CA ALA A 16 -2.83 2.04 -4.84
C ALA A 16 -1.78 1.65 -5.89
N PHE A 17 -1.20 2.65 -6.57
CA PHE A 17 -0.11 2.41 -7.53
C PHE A 17 1.14 1.84 -6.86
N ILE A 18 1.49 2.31 -5.65
CA ILE A 18 2.64 1.79 -4.88
C ILE A 18 2.43 0.31 -4.53
N LEU A 19 1.25 -0.05 -4.00
CA LEU A 19 0.91 -1.44 -3.69
C LEU A 19 0.96 -2.33 -4.93
N TYR A 20 0.39 -1.86 -6.03
CA TYR A 20 0.35 -2.60 -7.28
C TYR A 20 1.75 -2.82 -7.87
N ALA A 21 2.58 -1.77 -7.89
CA ALA A 21 3.95 -1.86 -8.35
C ALA A 21 4.78 -2.82 -7.50
N TYR A 22 4.63 -2.76 -6.17
CA TYR A 22 5.28 -3.70 -5.26
C TYR A 22 4.87 -5.14 -5.58
N ASN A 23 3.57 -5.42 -5.69
CA ASN A 23 3.08 -6.77 -5.96
C ASN A 23 3.60 -7.32 -7.30
N LEU A 24 3.68 -6.49 -8.34
CA LEU A 24 4.30 -6.89 -9.61
C LEU A 24 5.77 -7.30 -9.44
N MET A 25 6.53 -6.55 -8.66
CA MET A 25 7.95 -6.85 -8.39
C MET A 25 8.13 -8.08 -7.47
N ALA A 26 7.24 -8.25 -6.49
CA ALA A 26 7.32 -9.29 -5.46
C ALA A 26 6.59 -10.60 -5.85
N ALA A 27 5.85 -10.62 -6.96
CA ALA A 27 5.14 -11.80 -7.45
C ALA A 27 6.03 -13.06 -7.59
N PRO A 28 7.29 -12.99 -8.08
CA PRO A 28 8.16 -14.16 -8.15
C PRO A 28 8.54 -14.75 -6.79
N LEU A 29 8.49 -13.93 -5.73
CA LEU A 29 8.78 -14.35 -4.35
C LEU A 29 7.53 -14.82 -3.60
N ASN A 30 6.37 -14.82 -4.28
CA ASN A 30 5.06 -15.10 -3.69
C ASN A 30 4.73 -14.22 -2.47
N LEU A 31 5.33 -13.03 -2.38
CA LEU A 31 5.18 -12.05 -1.30
C LEU A 31 4.19 -10.95 -1.71
N LEU A 32 2.93 -11.33 -1.91
CA LEU A 32 1.89 -10.42 -2.39
C LEU A 32 1.15 -9.77 -1.23
N ILE A 33 1.17 -8.44 -1.18
CA ILE A 33 0.36 -7.67 -0.22
C ILE A 33 -1.07 -7.55 -0.78
N PRO A 34 -2.11 -8.04 -0.07
CA PRO A 34 -3.48 -7.94 -0.55
C PRO A 34 -3.91 -6.48 -0.61
N ILE A 35 -4.54 -6.07 -1.71
CA ILE A 35 -5.02 -4.69 -1.91
C ILE A 35 -6.45 -4.60 -1.34
N ASN A 36 -6.57 -4.13 -0.11
CA ASN A 36 -7.85 -3.90 0.57
C ASN A 36 -7.86 -2.53 1.25
N PHE A 37 -8.99 -2.14 1.85
CA PHE A 37 -9.13 -0.82 2.48
C PHE A 37 -8.10 -0.57 3.60
N LEU A 38 -7.70 -1.60 4.34
CA LEU A 38 -6.70 -1.49 5.41
C LEU A 38 -5.30 -1.27 4.87
N THR A 39 -4.83 -2.12 3.96
CA THR A 39 -3.48 -2.01 3.37
C THR A 39 -3.34 -0.74 2.55
N LEU A 40 -4.37 -0.39 1.78
CA LEU A 40 -4.41 0.86 1.03
C LEU A 40 -4.43 2.07 1.96
N GLY A 41 -5.20 2.03 3.04
CA GLY A 41 -5.24 3.10 4.05
C GLY A 41 -3.87 3.31 4.71
N LEU A 42 -3.21 2.24 5.14
CA LEU A 42 -1.88 2.29 5.73
C LEU A 42 -0.85 2.87 4.76
N ILE A 43 -0.82 2.40 3.50
CA ILE A 43 0.10 2.93 2.49
C ILE A 43 -0.25 4.37 2.09
N SER A 44 -1.51 4.80 2.16
CA SER A 44 -1.90 6.18 1.89
C SER A 44 -1.43 7.16 2.97
N ILE A 45 -1.29 6.69 4.22
CA ILE A 45 -0.83 7.48 5.36
C ILE A 45 0.70 7.50 5.41
N PHE A 46 1.32 6.32 5.36
CA PHE A 46 2.76 6.12 5.58
C PHE A 46 3.58 6.07 4.28
N GLY A 47 2.93 6.02 3.11
CA GLY A 47 3.59 5.95 1.82
C GLY A 47 4.37 4.64 1.63
N ILE A 48 5.46 4.72 0.85
CA ILE A 48 6.30 3.56 0.51
C ILE A 48 6.95 2.91 1.73
N SER A 49 7.15 3.67 2.81
CA SER A 49 7.73 3.17 4.07
C SER A 49 6.87 2.09 4.75
N ALA A 50 5.57 1.99 4.43
CA ALA A 50 4.72 0.93 4.96
C ALA A 50 4.92 -0.43 4.30
N ILE A 51 5.52 -0.50 3.10
CA ILE A 51 5.75 -1.78 2.39
C ILE A 51 6.50 -2.82 3.24
N PRO A 52 7.69 -2.53 3.81
CA PRO A 52 8.42 -3.53 4.58
C PRO A 52 7.62 -4.01 5.80
N PHE A 53 6.88 -3.14 6.48
CA PHE A 53 6.03 -3.53 7.60
C PHE A 53 4.85 -4.41 7.16
N LEU A 54 4.18 -4.05 6.06
CA LEU A 54 3.09 -4.85 5.51
C LEU A 54 3.58 -6.23 5.05
N ALA A 55 4.74 -6.29 4.40
CA ALA A 55 5.36 -7.54 3.98
C ALA A 55 5.75 -8.42 5.18
N LEU A 56 6.30 -7.83 6.26
CA LEU A 56 6.60 -8.57 7.48
C LEU A 56 5.34 -9.13 8.13
N ILE A 57 4.27 -8.34 8.22
CA ILE A 57 2.98 -8.82 8.75
C ILE A 57 2.48 -10.03 7.96
N LEU A 58 2.60 -10.02 6.62
CA LEU A 58 2.28 -11.19 5.80
C LEU A 58 3.12 -12.40 6.17
N ILE A 59 4.43 -12.25 6.31
CA ILE A 59 5.34 -13.37 6.65
C ILE A 59 5.05 -13.99 8.02
N PHE A 60 4.60 -13.20 8.99
CA PHE A 60 4.35 -13.69 10.36
C PHE A 60 2.91 -14.15 10.59
N VAL A 61 1.95 -13.69 9.79
CA VAL A 61 0.51 -14.00 9.97
C VAL A 61 0.04 -15.09 9.00
N PHE A 62 0.71 -15.27 7.86
CA PHE A 62 0.42 -16.28 6.83
C PHE A 62 1.61 -17.22 6.63
#